data_AF-A0A955WYK1-F1
#
_entry.id   AF-A0A955WYK1-F1
#
_cell.length_a   1.000
_cell.length_b   1.000
_cell.length_c   1.000
_cell.angle_alpha   90.00
_cell.angle_beta   90.00
_cell.angle_gamma   90.00
#
_symmetry.space_group_name_H-M   'P 1'
#
loop_
_entity.id
_entity.type
_entity.pdbx_description
1 polymer ?
#
loop_
_entity_poly.entity_id
_entity_poly.type
_entity_poly.pdbx_seq_one_letter_code
_entity_poly.pdbx_strand_id
1 'polypeptide(L)'
;MLHRHFNVLLVDDEPDVLAVSKLALRRVSLYGLPVKVHTADSAAAARAFLTEHPEGRSVALALIDVVMETDTAGLDLCGWIR
;
A
#
# COMPACT_ATOMS: atom_id res chain seq x y z
N MET A 1 -0.44 2.33 -22.57
CA MET A 1 -0.19 1.11 -21.76
C MET A 1 -1.53 0.66 -21.21
N LEU A 2 -1.97 -0.58 -21.47
CA LEU A 2 -3.23 -1.07 -20.91
C LEU A 2 -2.92 -1.72 -19.54
N HIS A 3 -3.18 -1.02 -18.44
CA HIS A 3 -3.06 -1.61 -17.11
C HIS A 3 -4.14 -2.69 -16.94
N ARG A 4 -3.78 -3.87 -16.40
CA ARG A 4 -4.75 -4.95 -16.12
C ARG A 4 -5.41 -4.81 -14.75
N HIS A 5 -4.84 -3.98 -13.89
CA HIS A 5 -5.28 -3.65 -12.54
C HIS A 5 -4.56 -2.39 -12.05
N PHE A 6 -5.06 -1.80 -10.98
CA PHE A 6 -4.36 -0.75 -10.22
C PHE A 6 -3.71 -1.37 -8.98
N ASN A 7 -2.39 -1.19 -8.81
CA ASN A 7 -1.70 -1.64 -7.60
C ASN A 7 -1.94 -0.62 -6.47
N VAL A 8 -2.50 -1.09 -5.35
CA VAL A 8 -2.72 -0.31 -4.15
C VAL A 8 -1.91 -0.92 -3.02
N LEU A 9 -1.08 -0.12 -2.36
CA LEU A 9 -0.31 -0.52 -1.19
C LEU A 9 -1.05 -0.07 0.08
N LEU A 10 -1.25 -0.96 1.04
CA LEU A 10 -1.69 -0.65 2.39
C LEU A 10 -0.49 -0.80 3.34
N VAL A 11 -0.27 0.18 4.19
CA VAL A 11 0.81 0.17 5.20
C VAL A 11 0.21 0.49 6.55
N ASP A 12 0.26 -0.49 7.46
CA ASP A 12 -0.38 -0.45 8.77
C ASP A 12 0.22 -1.59 9.61
N ASP A 13 0.60 -1.35 10.87
CA ASP A 13 1.22 -2.36 11.74
C ASP A 13 0.20 -3.23 12.47
N GLU A 14 -1.11 -2.97 12.31
CA GLU A 14 -2.20 -3.81 12.81
C GLU A 14 -2.68 -4.84 11.76
N PRO A 15 -2.43 -6.15 11.95
CA PRO A 15 -2.78 -7.19 10.97
C PRO A 15 -4.27 -7.25 10.65
N ASP A 16 -5.13 -6.95 11.63
CA ASP A 16 -6.58 -6.96 11.46
C ASP A 16 -7.05 -5.81 10.56
N VAL A 17 -6.43 -4.63 10.66
CA VAL A 17 -6.73 -3.48 9.80
C VAL A 17 -6.34 -3.80 8.36
N LEU A 18 -5.18 -4.41 8.14
CA LEU A 18 -4.77 -4.91 6.81
C LEU A 18 -5.75 -5.94 6.25
N ALA A 19 -6.17 -6.91 7.06
CA ALA A 19 -7.09 -7.97 6.64
C ALA A 19 -8.47 -7.43 6.25
N VAL A 20 -9.05 -6.56 7.09
CA VAL A 20 -10.36 -5.94 6.86
C VAL A 20 -10.31 -5.02 5.64
N SER A 21 -9.26 -4.19 5.52
CA SER A 21 -9.08 -3.29 4.37
C SER A 21 -8.94 -4.06 3.06
N LYS A 22 -8.17 -5.16 3.06
CA LYS A 22 -8.06 -6.05 1.89
C LYS A 22 -9.41 -6.67 1.50
N LEU A 23 -10.23 -7.07 2.48
CA LEU A 23 -11.57 -7.58 2.22
C LEU A 23 -12.49 -6.52 1.63
N ALA A 24 -12.45 -5.30 2.17
CA ALA A 24 -13.24 -4.16 1.70
C ALA A 24 -12.89 -3.78 0.25
N LEU A 25 -11.60 -3.77 -0.09
CA LEU A 25 -11.12 -3.39 -1.42
C LEU A 25 -11.27 -4.49 -2.49
N ARG A 26 -11.56 -5.74 -2.10
CA ARG A 26 -11.62 -6.90 -3.02
C ARG A 26 -12.57 -6.73 -4.21
N ARG A 27 -13.64 -5.93 -4.07
CA ARG A 27 -14.64 -5.70 -5.12
C ARG A 27 -14.54 -4.32 -5.75
N VAL A 28 -13.54 -3.53 -5.37
CA VAL A 28 -13.33 -2.20 -5.92
C VAL A 28 -12.72 -2.31 -7.31
N SER A 29 -13.30 -1.55 -8.25
CA SER A 29 -12.74 -1.32 -9.57
C SER A 29 -12.61 0.17 -9.82
N LEU A 30 -11.53 0.55 -10.51
CA LEU A 30 -11.28 1.90 -10.97
C LEU A 30 -11.26 1.86 -12.49
N TYR A 31 -12.10 2.68 -13.14
CA TYR A 31 -12.21 2.71 -14.61
C TYR A 31 -12.46 1.33 -15.24
N GLY A 32 -13.23 0.46 -14.56
CA GLY A 32 -13.51 -0.90 -15.01
C GLY A 32 -12.37 -1.91 -14.80
N LEU A 33 -11.24 -1.50 -14.22
CA LEU A 33 -10.12 -2.38 -13.89
C LEU A 33 -10.10 -2.70 -12.39
N PRO A 34 -9.80 -3.93 -11.98
CA PRO A 34 -9.75 -4.30 -10.56
C PRO A 34 -8.56 -3.65 -9.84
N VAL A 35 -8.67 -3.56 -8.52
CA VAL A 35 -7.54 -3.21 -7.65
C VAL A 35 -6.79 -4.48 -7.23
N LYS A 36 -5.45 -4.46 -7.32
CA LYS A 36 -4.56 -5.46 -6.71
C LYS A 36 -3.98 -4.86 -5.44
N VAL A 37 -4.38 -5.40 -4.29
CA VAL A 37 -3.94 -4.93 -2.97
C VAL A 37 -2.65 -5.64 -2.56
N HIS A 38 -1.66 -4.83 -2.16
CA HIS A 38 -0.41 -5.24 -1.52
C HIS A 38 -0.40 -4.67 -0.10
N THR A 39 0.32 -5.31 0.81
CA THR A 39 0.34 -4.94 2.23
C THR A 39 1.76 -4.90 2.74
N ALA A 40 2.05 -3.97 3.64
CA ALA A 40 3.26 -3.90 4.44
C ALA A 40 2.88 -3.60 5.88
N ASP A 41 3.58 -4.20 6.83
CA ASP A 41 3.31 -4.09 8.28
C ASP A 41 4.19 -3.04 8.99
N SER A 42 4.99 -2.31 8.21
CA SER A 42 6.02 -1.41 8.72
C SER A 42 6.49 -0.47 7.63
N ALA A 43 7.06 0.67 8.00
CA ALA A 43 7.71 1.57 7.07
C ALA A 43 8.90 0.90 6.38
N ALA A 44 9.60 0.00 7.07
CA ALA A 44 10.70 -0.79 6.49
C ALA A 44 10.20 -1.77 5.41
N ALA A 45 9.16 -2.54 5.70
CA ALA A 45 8.56 -3.45 4.72
C ALA A 45 7.97 -2.70 3.51
N ALA A 46 7.35 -1.53 3.74
CA ALA A 46 6.83 -0.69 2.67
C ALA A 46 7.94 -0.20 1.73
N ARG A 47 9.08 0.27 2.29
CA ARG A 47 10.25 0.65 1.49
C ARG A 47 10.77 -0.51 0.66
N ALA A 48 10.96 -1.68 1.29
CA ALA A 48 11.42 -2.88 0.60
C ALA A 48 10.47 -3.28 -0.54
N PHE A 49 9.16 -3.28 -0.30
CA PHE A 49 8.15 -3.53 -1.32
C PHE A 49 8.28 -2.58 -2.51
N LEU A 50 8.38 -1.27 -2.25
CA LEU A 50 8.47 -0.24 -3.28
C LEU A 50 9.77 -0.31 -4.10
N THR A 51 10.87 -0.79 -3.51
CA THR A 51 12.18 -0.84 -4.19
C THR A 51 12.48 -2.18 -4.87
N GLU A 52 12.10 -3.29 -4.24
CA GLU A 52 12.55 -4.64 -4.61
C GLU A 52 11.52 -5.39 -5.46
N HIS A 53 10.23 -5.07 -5.34
CA HIS A 53 9.19 -5.76 -6.09
C HIS A 53 8.85 -5.00 -7.38
N PRO A 54 8.69 -5.70 -8.52
CA PRO A 54 8.28 -5.07 -9.79
C PRO A 54 6.95 -4.31 -9.67
N GLU A 55 5.99 -4.84 -8.93
CA GLU A 55 4.72 -4.14 -8.69
C GLU A 55 4.88 -2.84 -7.91
N GLY A 56 5.89 -2.74 -7.03
CA GLY A 56 6.23 -1.56 -6.24
C GLY A 56 6.47 -0.32 -7.11
N ARG A 57 7.06 -0.52 -8.30
CA ARG A 57 7.30 0.55 -9.29
C ARG A 57 6.04 1.05 -10.01
N SER A 58 4.93 0.37 -9.83
CA SER A 58 3.65 0.63 -10.50
C SER A 58 2.49 0.79 -9.52
N VAL A 59 2.80 1.09 -8.25
CA VAL A 59 1.82 1.46 -7.24
C VAL A 59 1.15 2.77 -7.66
N ALA A 60 -0.18 2.73 -7.79
CA ALA A 60 -0.99 3.88 -8.18
C ALA A 60 -1.47 4.68 -6.95
N LEU A 61 -1.58 4.03 -5.80
CA LEU A 61 -2.02 4.62 -4.53
C LEU A 61 -1.39 3.85 -3.37
N ALA A 62 -0.92 4.57 -2.35
CA ALA A 62 -0.57 4.01 -1.06
C ALA A 62 -1.50 4.60 0.01
N LEU A 63 -2.09 3.74 0.85
CA LEU A 63 -2.77 4.12 2.09
C LEU A 63 -1.83 3.76 3.23
N ILE A 64 -1.40 4.77 3.98
CA ILE A 64 -0.34 4.64 4.99
C ILE A 64 -0.89 5.17 6.30
N ASP A 65 -0.85 4.34 7.36
CA ASP A 65 -1.08 4.82 8.71
C ASP A 65 0.04 5.76 9.15
N VAL A 66 -0.32 6.85 9.80
CA VAL A 66 0.60 7.89 10.25
C VAL A 66 1.41 7.42 11.44
N VAL A 67 0.75 6.77 12.41
CA VAL A 67 1.34 6.29 13.65
C VAL A 67 1.51 4.79 13.54
N MET A 68 2.74 4.30 13.56
CA MET A 68 3.07 2.87 13.49
C MET A 68 4.20 2.59 14.47
N GLU A 69 5.41 2.28 13.98
CA GLU A 69 6.59 2.03 14.82
C GLU A 69 7.01 3.26 15.64
N THR A 70 6.69 4.46 15.13
CA THR A 70 6.80 5.74 15.82
C THR A 70 5.58 6.60 15.50
N ASP A 71 5.35 7.65 16.29
CA ASP A 71 4.28 8.64 16.09
C ASP A 71 4.31 9.33 14.71
N THR A 72 5.43 9.23 13.99
CA THR A 72 5.64 9.89 12.68
C THR A 72 6.02 8.93 11.56
N ALA A 73 6.07 7.62 11.82
CA ALA A 73 6.64 6.64 10.87
C ALA A 73 5.98 6.70 9.48
N GLY A 74 4.66 6.89 9.42
CA GLY A 74 3.93 7.03 8.15
C GLY A 74 4.23 8.33 7.42
N LEU A 75 4.40 9.44 8.16
CA LEU A 75 4.78 10.73 7.58
C LEU A 75 6.22 10.70 7.07
N ASP A 76 7.12 10.07 7.81
CA ASP A 76 8.52 9.89 7.41
C ASP A 76 8.62 9.00 6.16
N LEU A 77 7.78 7.96 6.06
CA LEU A 77 7.64 7.14 4.86
C LEU A 77 7.12 7.99 3.67
N CYS A 78 6.07 8.79 3.86
CA CYS A 78 5.58 9.70 2.82
C CYS A 78 6.66 10.68 2.35
N GLY A 79 7.47 11.19 3.30
CA GLY A 79 8.60 12.06 3.02
C GLY A 79 9.68 11.39 2.19
N TRP A 80 9.94 10.10 2.42
CA TRP A 80 10.89 9.28 1.64
C TRP A 80 10.37 8.92 0.24
N ILE A 81 9.06 8.74 0.06
CA ILE A 81 8.44 8.42 -1.25
C ILE A 81 8.54 9.60 -2.23
N ARG A 82 8.46 10.84 -1.73
CA ARG A 82 8.37 12.08 -2.50
C ARG A 82 9.69 12.52 -3.12
#